data_AF-H3AFJ4-F1
#
_entry.id   AF-H3AFJ4-F1
#
_cell.length_a   1.000
_cell.length_b   1.000
_cell.length_c   1.000
_cell.angle_alpha   90.00
_cell.angle_beta   90.00
_cell.angle_gamma   90.00
#
_symmetry.space_group_name_H-M   'P 1'
#
loop_
_entity.id
_entity.type
_entity.pdbx_description
1 polymer ?
#
loop_
_entity_poly.entity_id
_entity_poly.type
_entity_poly.pdbx_seq_one_letter_code
_entity_poly.pdbx_strand_id
1 'polypeptide(L)'
;KKKSILSAYYRRQGEFSRWCESRQVALQETKVHHILTFLQEDLIKGLSLSSLKVQAATLGTIKGELEGFPIGCHLHVINFFKVVRLIKPPFRLVLPQWDLNLVFNALIRPTFEHLTEIHDQTLILHTIPGLTYLVVFGIVLTDSWSSG
;
A
#
# COMPACT_ATOMS: atom_id res chain seq x y z
N LYS A 1 -15.85 -31.06 2.14
CA LYS A 1 -15.40 -31.03 0.71
C LYS A 1 -14.29 -29.97 0.55
N LYS A 2 -13.01 -30.28 0.85
CA LYS A 2 -11.86 -29.33 0.85
C LYS A 2 -11.29 -29.06 -0.56
N LYS A 3 -12.13 -28.79 -1.56
CA LYS A 3 -11.68 -28.59 -2.96
C LYS A 3 -11.17 -27.17 -3.27
N SER A 4 -11.43 -26.19 -2.39
CA SER A 4 -11.21 -24.76 -2.68
C SER A 4 -9.74 -24.32 -2.62
N ILE A 5 -8.94 -24.85 -1.69
CA ILE A 5 -7.57 -24.38 -1.46
C ILE A 5 -6.60 -24.95 -2.51
N LEU A 6 -6.67 -26.26 -2.76
CA LEU A 6 -5.80 -26.94 -3.73
C LEU A 6 -6.07 -26.49 -5.16
N SER A 7 -7.32 -26.20 -5.53
CA SER A 7 -7.63 -25.68 -6.86
C SER A 7 -7.09 -24.25 -7.08
N ALA A 8 -7.20 -23.38 -6.08
CA ALA A 8 -6.58 -22.05 -6.11
C ALA A 8 -5.05 -22.13 -6.21
N TYR A 9 -4.45 -23.12 -5.53
CA TYR A 9 -3.02 -23.41 -5.59
C TYR A 9 -2.57 -23.83 -6.99
N TYR A 10 -3.21 -24.84 -7.58
CA TYR A 10 -2.87 -25.33 -8.92
C TYR A 10 -3.11 -24.28 -10.00
N ARG A 11 -4.16 -23.45 -9.87
CA ARG A 11 -4.41 -22.34 -10.80
C ARG A 11 -3.22 -21.39 -10.85
N ARG A 12 -2.73 -21.00 -9.68
CA ARG A 12 -1.60 -20.07 -9.50
C ARG A 12 -0.28 -20.67 -9.98
N GLN A 13 -0.08 -21.96 -9.76
CA GLN A 13 1.02 -22.69 -10.38
C GLN A 13 0.93 -22.65 -11.91
N GLY A 14 -0.26 -22.89 -12.49
CA GLY A 14 -0.46 -22.85 -13.93
C GLY A 14 -0.20 -21.48 -14.55
N GLU A 15 -0.37 -20.39 -13.79
CA GLU A 15 0.01 -19.04 -14.23
C GLU A 15 1.52 -18.90 -14.39
N PHE A 16 2.30 -19.47 -13.46
CA PHE A 16 3.76 -19.48 -13.57
C PHE A 16 4.24 -20.36 -14.71
N SER A 17 3.65 -21.55 -14.90
CA SER A 17 3.99 -22.42 -16.03
C SER A 17 3.75 -21.71 -17.38
N ARG A 18 2.61 -21.02 -17.54
CA ARG A 18 2.33 -20.21 -18.73
C ARG A 18 3.31 -19.04 -18.90
N TRP A 19 3.78 -18.45 -17.80
CA TRP A 19 4.79 -17.39 -17.84
C TRP A 19 6.17 -17.93 -18.27
N CYS A 20 6.54 -19.13 -17.83
CA CYS A 20 7.74 -19.81 -18.29
C CYS A 20 7.67 -20.13 -19.78
N GLU A 21 6.52 -20.65 -20.25
CA GLU A 21 6.26 -20.95 -21.66
C GLU A 21 6.37 -19.70 -22.54
N SER A 22 5.79 -18.58 -22.12
CA SER A 22 5.82 -17.34 -22.90
C SER A 22 7.22 -16.73 -23.03
N ARG A 23 8.13 -17.05 -22.11
CA ARG A 23 9.53 -16.58 -22.12
C ARG A 23 10.53 -17.61 -22.61
N GLN A 24 10.06 -18.78 -23.04
CA GLN A 24 10.89 -19.92 -23.44
C GLN A 24 11.91 -20.33 -22.36
N VAL A 25 11.54 -20.22 -21.09
CA VAL A 25 12.39 -20.62 -19.96
C VAL A 25 11.90 -21.96 -19.44
N ALA A 26 12.78 -22.97 -19.43
CA ALA A 26 12.46 -24.25 -18.81
C ALA A 26 12.28 -24.09 -17.28
N LEU A 27 11.28 -24.78 -16.71
CA LEU A 27 10.93 -24.66 -15.30
C LEU A 27 12.10 -25.06 -14.37
N GLN A 28 12.92 -26.01 -14.82
CA GLN A 28 14.13 -26.49 -14.14
C GLN A 28 15.32 -25.53 -14.30
N GLU A 29 15.45 -24.85 -15.44
CA GLU A 29 16.56 -23.92 -15.72
C GLU A 29 16.30 -22.51 -15.18
N THR A 30 15.15 -22.30 -14.55
CA THR A 30 14.75 -21.00 -14.03
C THR A 30 15.76 -20.56 -12.95
N LYS A 31 16.48 -19.47 -13.17
CA LYS A 31 17.36 -18.84 -12.17
C LYS A 31 16.58 -17.87 -11.27
N VAL A 32 17.25 -17.34 -10.25
CA VAL A 32 16.66 -16.39 -9.28
C VAL A 32 16.04 -15.17 -9.98
N HIS A 33 16.73 -14.61 -10.97
CA HIS A 33 16.29 -13.41 -11.65
C HIS A 33 14.93 -13.60 -12.34
N HIS A 34 14.68 -14.76 -12.97
CA HIS A 34 13.38 -15.06 -13.57
C HIS A 34 12.25 -15.10 -12.54
N ILE A 35 12.49 -15.68 -11.36
CA ILE A 35 11.50 -15.68 -10.27
C ILE A 35 11.22 -14.26 -9.78
N LEU A 36 12.26 -13.43 -9.65
CA LEU A 36 12.08 -12.04 -9.24
C LEU A 36 11.30 -11.26 -10.28
N THR A 37 11.58 -11.44 -11.58
CA THR A 37 10.85 -10.78 -12.66
C THR A 37 9.38 -11.19 -12.67
N PHE A 38 9.09 -12.48 -12.48
CA PHE A 38 7.72 -12.97 -12.32
C PHE A 38 7.00 -12.31 -11.12
N LEU A 39 7.65 -12.29 -9.95
CA LEU A 39 7.08 -11.67 -8.74
C LEU A 39 6.91 -10.14 -8.88
N GLN A 40 7.80 -9.47 -9.61
CA GLN A 40 7.73 -8.04 -9.90
C GLN A 40 6.53 -7.73 -10.80
N GLU A 41 6.30 -8.51 -11.86
CA GLU A 41 5.14 -8.35 -12.74
C GLU A 41 3.83 -8.54 -11.98
N ASP A 42 3.78 -9.55 -11.12
CA ASP A 42 2.61 -9.80 -10.29
C ASP A 42 2.39 -8.69 -9.23
N LEU A 43 3.45 -8.08 -8.73
CA LEU A 43 3.35 -6.91 -7.87
C LEU A 43 2.77 -5.69 -8.61
N ILE A 44 3.20 -5.48 -9.86
CA ILE A 44 2.71 -4.41 -10.74
C ILE A 44 1.22 -4.63 -11.06
N LYS A 45 0.78 -5.88 -11.26
CA LYS A 45 -0.64 -6.25 -11.40
C LYS A 45 -1.48 -5.99 -10.14
N GLY A 46 -0.85 -5.61 -9.02
CA GLY A 46 -1.54 -5.25 -7.80
C GLY A 46 -1.69 -6.38 -6.79
N LEU A 47 -1.01 -7.52 -6.96
CA LEU A 47 -1.08 -8.59 -5.97
C LEU A 47 -0.58 -8.13 -4.59
N SER A 48 -1.20 -8.66 -3.55
CA SER A 48 -0.81 -8.40 -2.16
C SER A 48 0.48 -9.14 -1.79
N LEU A 49 1.23 -8.61 -0.82
CA LEU A 49 2.45 -9.24 -0.32
C LEU A 49 2.20 -10.68 0.17
N SER A 50 1.08 -10.92 0.84
CA SER A 50 0.69 -12.25 1.30
C SER A 50 0.48 -13.21 0.12
N SER A 51 -0.13 -12.73 -0.97
CA SER A 51 -0.34 -13.53 -2.17
C SER A 51 0.97 -13.90 -2.85
N LEU A 52 1.90 -12.95 -2.96
CA LEU A 52 3.23 -13.17 -3.55
C LEU A 52 4.05 -14.17 -2.72
N LYS A 53 3.96 -14.13 -1.39
CA LYS A 53 4.62 -15.12 -0.52
C LYS A 53 4.07 -16.53 -0.74
N VAL A 54 2.75 -16.67 -0.86
CA VAL A 54 2.12 -17.95 -1.18
C VAL A 54 2.57 -18.44 -2.56
N GLN A 55 2.68 -17.55 -3.56
CA GLN A 55 3.25 -17.89 -4.86
C GLN A 55 4.68 -18.41 -4.74
N ALA A 56 5.57 -17.68 -4.07
CA ALA A 56 6.96 -18.12 -3.89
C ALA A 56 7.06 -19.48 -3.16
N ALA A 57 6.24 -19.71 -2.14
CA ALA A 57 6.18 -21.01 -1.45
C ALA A 57 5.69 -22.13 -2.38
N THR A 58 4.66 -21.85 -3.19
CA THR A 58 4.12 -22.79 -4.19
C THR A 58 5.18 -23.17 -5.22
N LEU A 59 5.92 -22.17 -5.72
CA LEU A 59 7.03 -22.39 -6.64
C LEU A 59 8.12 -23.25 -6.00
N GLY A 60 8.39 -23.04 -4.70
CA GLY A 60 9.34 -23.82 -3.94
C GLY A 60 9.00 -25.31 -3.88
N THR A 61 7.71 -25.70 -3.90
CA THR A 61 7.36 -27.12 -3.89
C THR A 61 7.56 -27.80 -5.25
N ILE A 62 7.51 -27.05 -6.34
CA ILE A 62 7.52 -27.60 -7.71
C ILE A 62 8.95 -27.64 -8.23
N LYS A 63 9.65 -26.52 -8.07
CA LYS A 63 11.03 -26.38 -8.47
C LYS A 63 11.98 -26.99 -7.45
N GLY A 64 11.56 -27.05 -6.18
CA GLY A 64 12.41 -27.46 -5.07
C GLY A 64 13.34 -26.31 -4.65
N GLU A 65 14.63 -26.58 -4.69
CA GLU A 65 15.67 -25.64 -4.29
C GLU A 65 16.17 -24.80 -5.47
N LEU A 66 16.55 -23.58 -5.16
CA LEU A 66 17.14 -22.62 -6.06
C LEU A 66 18.54 -22.30 -5.54
N GLU A 67 19.56 -22.69 -6.30
CA GLU A 67 20.96 -22.50 -5.91
C GLU A 67 21.29 -23.15 -4.54
N GLY A 68 20.66 -24.29 -4.22
CA GLY A 68 20.83 -25.01 -2.95
C GLY A 68 20.05 -24.43 -1.77
N PHE A 69 19.19 -23.43 -2.01
CA PHE A 69 18.34 -22.84 -0.98
C PHE A 69 16.85 -22.93 -1.37
N PRO A 70 15.93 -23.12 -0.41
CA PRO A 70 14.51 -22.95 -0.68
C PRO A 70 14.24 -21.54 -1.24
N ILE A 71 13.33 -21.42 -2.21
CA ILE A 71 13.03 -20.13 -2.87
C ILE A 71 12.71 -19.01 -1.87
N GLY A 72 11.98 -19.32 -0.79
CA GLY A 72 11.64 -18.37 0.27
C GLY A 72 12.82 -17.95 1.16
N CYS A 73 13.90 -18.72 1.18
CA CYS A 73 15.11 -18.46 1.97
C CYS A 73 16.21 -17.75 1.16
N HIS A 74 16.03 -17.64 -0.17
CA HIS A 74 17.01 -16.99 -1.02
C HIS A 74 17.11 -15.49 -0.71
N LEU A 75 18.34 -14.97 -0.50
CA LEU A 75 18.57 -13.60 -0.03
C LEU A 75 17.88 -12.54 -0.90
N HIS A 76 17.92 -12.72 -2.22
CA HIS A 76 17.29 -11.78 -3.16
C HIS A 76 15.76 -11.79 -3.05
N VAL A 77 15.15 -12.95 -2.78
CA VAL A 77 13.69 -13.07 -2.60
C VAL A 77 13.27 -12.45 -1.27
N ILE A 78 14.07 -12.64 -0.22
CA ILE A 78 13.86 -11.99 1.08
C ILE A 78 13.95 -10.47 0.95
N ASN A 79 15.00 -9.96 0.29
CA ASN A 79 15.20 -8.53 0.09
C ASN A 79 14.09 -7.94 -0.79
N PHE A 80 13.64 -8.66 -1.82
CA PHE A 80 12.47 -8.27 -2.59
C PHE A 80 11.24 -8.09 -1.69
N PHE A 81 10.90 -9.08 -0.85
CA PHE A 81 9.75 -8.94 0.05
C PHE A 81 9.89 -7.83 1.09
N LYS A 82 11.11 -7.53 1.55
CA LYS A 82 11.37 -6.34 2.39
C LYS A 82 11.03 -5.06 1.64
N VAL A 83 11.50 -4.92 0.40
CA VAL A 83 11.21 -3.76 -0.46
C VAL A 83 9.72 -3.66 -0.74
N VAL A 84 9.04 -4.76 -1.09
CA VAL A 84 7.59 -4.76 -1.31
C VAL A 84 6.81 -4.30 -0.08
N ARG A 85 7.24 -4.71 1.12
CA ARG A 85 6.61 -4.29 2.38
C ARG A 85 6.78 -2.79 2.64
N LEU A 86 7.89 -2.19 2.21
CA LEU A 86 8.11 -0.76 2.30
C LEU A 86 7.24 0.01 1.30
N ILE A 87 7.11 -0.50 0.07
CA ILE A 87 6.29 0.11 -0.98
C ILE A 87 4.80 0.02 -0.64
N LYS A 88 4.34 -1.12 -0.12
CA LYS A 88 2.95 -1.36 0.30
C LYS A 88 2.93 -1.68 1.79
N PRO A 89 2.99 -0.66 2.68
CA PRO A 89 2.87 -0.90 4.10
C PRO A 89 1.52 -1.59 4.36
N PRO A 90 1.48 -2.64 5.19
CA PRO A 90 0.23 -3.28 5.55
C PRO A 90 -0.65 -2.22 6.23
N PHE A 91 -1.75 -1.86 5.56
CA PHE A 91 -2.72 -0.93 6.10
C PHE A 91 -3.29 -1.53 7.38
N ARG A 92 -2.88 -0.99 8.52
CA ARG A 92 -3.49 -1.26 9.82
C ARG A 92 -4.27 -0.03 10.17
N LEU A 93 -5.60 -0.10 10.02
CA LEU A 93 -6.49 0.81 10.73
C LEU A 93 -6.30 0.52 12.21
N VAL A 94 -5.39 1.25 12.85
CA VAL A 94 -5.41 1.43 14.29
C VAL A 94 -6.57 2.38 14.53
N LEU A 95 -7.79 1.83 14.57
CA LEU A 95 -8.92 2.58 15.09
C LEU A 95 -8.53 2.96 16.53
N PRO A 96 -8.60 4.24 16.89
CA PRO A 96 -8.47 4.61 18.30
C PRO A 96 -9.49 3.79 19.08
N GLN A 97 -9.15 3.42 20.32
CA GLN A 97 -10.11 2.89 21.27
C GLN A 97 -11.09 4.02 21.64
N TRP A 98 -11.93 4.42 20.69
CA TRP A 98 -12.99 5.37 20.93
C TRP A 98 -13.94 4.71 21.90
N ASP A 99 -14.10 5.32 23.08
CA ASP A 99 -15.25 5.00 23.92
C ASP A 99 -16.50 5.41 23.16
N LEU A 100 -17.21 4.42 22.64
CA LEU A 100 -18.42 4.60 21.83
C LEU A 100 -19.43 5.49 22.56
N ASN A 101 -19.51 5.40 23.88
CA ASN A 101 -20.40 6.24 24.67
C ASN A 101 -19.95 7.70 24.66
N LEU A 102 -18.64 7.97 24.70
CA LEU A 102 -18.11 9.34 24.64
C LEU A 102 -18.41 10.00 23.28
N VAL A 103 -18.21 9.26 22.19
CA VAL A 103 -18.49 9.77 20.83
C VAL A 103 -19.98 9.96 20.61
N PHE A 104 -20.82 9.01 21.03
CA PHE A 104 -22.28 9.17 20.96
C PHE A 104 -22.76 10.35 21.82
N ASN A 105 -22.25 10.51 23.04
CA ASN A 105 -22.62 11.65 23.89
C ASN A 105 -22.17 13.00 23.29
N ALA A 106 -21.02 13.05 22.63
CA ALA A 106 -20.54 14.26 21.95
C ALA A 106 -21.37 14.60 20.68
N LEU A 107 -21.85 13.59 19.95
CA LEU A 107 -22.70 13.76 18.77
C LEU A 107 -24.18 14.02 19.10
N ILE A 108 -24.68 13.47 20.22
CA ILE A 108 -26.04 13.69 20.71
C ILE A 108 -26.16 15.03 21.45
N ARG A 109 -25.07 15.53 22.06
CA ARG A 109 -25.06 16.90 22.56
C ARG A 109 -25.15 17.88 21.38
N PRO A 110 -26.04 18.88 21.43
CA PRO A 110 -26.00 19.99 20.50
C PRO A 110 -24.74 20.81 20.80
N THR A 111 -23.63 20.48 20.16
CA THR A 111 -22.35 21.21 20.28
C THR A 111 -22.30 22.39 19.31
N PHE A 112 -23.41 23.12 19.18
CA PHE A 112 -23.49 24.35 18.37
C PHE A 112 -24.38 25.42 19.02
N GLU A 113 -24.25 25.62 20.34
CA GLU A 113 -24.95 26.72 21.05
C GLU A 113 -24.12 28.02 21.15
N HIS A 114 -23.12 28.22 20.28
CA HIS A 114 -22.37 29.50 20.19
C HIS A 114 -22.03 29.93 18.75
N LEU A 115 -22.92 29.68 17.78
CA LEU A 115 -22.78 30.28 16.43
C LEU A 115 -23.75 31.44 16.18
N THR A 116 -24.71 31.68 17.08
CA THR A 116 -25.71 32.75 16.93
C THR A 116 -25.42 33.99 17.77
N GLU A 117 -24.36 33.99 18.57
CA GLU A 117 -23.92 35.15 19.37
C GLU A 117 -22.65 35.80 18.79
N ILE A 118 -22.52 35.79 17.46
CA ILE A 118 -21.55 36.62 16.74
C ILE A 118 -22.33 37.47 15.74
N HIS A 119 -23.18 38.35 16.26
CA HIS A 119 -23.79 39.41 15.47
C HIS A 119 -23.30 40.82 15.83
N ASP A 120 -22.48 41.03 16.88
CA ASP A 120 -22.15 42.42 17.27
C ASP A 120 -20.81 42.67 17.99
N GLN A 121 -19.77 41.88 17.69
CA GLN A 121 -18.40 42.17 18.18
C GLN A 121 -17.29 42.01 17.13
N THR A 122 -17.64 42.00 15.84
CA THR A 122 -16.68 42.03 14.72
C THR A 122 -16.05 43.42 14.49
N LEU A 123 -15.61 44.11 15.55
CA LEU A 123 -14.95 45.42 15.42
C LEU A 123 -13.76 45.66 16.37
N ILE A 124 -13.10 44.63 16.96
CA ILE A 124 -11.88 44.88 17.76
C ILE A 124 -10.73 43.86 17.61
N LEU A 125 -10.73 42.98 16.59
CA LEU A 125 -9.54 42.12 16.34
C LEU A 125 -9.13 42.00 14.87
N HIS A 126 -9.41 43.03 14.07
CA HIS A 126 -8.62 43.32 12.88
C HIS A 126 -7.58 44.36 13.30
N THR A 127 -6.36 43.94 13.65
CA THR A 127 -5.07 44.64 13.42
C THR A 127 -3.95 43.91 14.18
N ILE A 128 -3.40 42.85 13.59
CA ILE A 128 -1.96 42.56 13.71
C ILE A 128 -1.42 42.64 12.26
N PRO A 129 -0.75 43.73 11.86
CA PRO A 129 -0.35 43.99 10.48
C PRO A 129 0.85 43.14 9.99
N GLY A 130 1.12 42.00 10.65
CA GLY A 130 2.29 41.15 10.36
C GLY A 130 2.01 39.90 9.53
N LEU A 131 0.76 39.40 9.49
CA LEU A 131 0.44 38.13 8.82
C LEU A 131 -0.21 38.29 7.44
N THR A 132 -0.65 39.49 7.06
CA THR A 132 -1.11 39.78 5.69
C THR A 132 0.01 39.68 4.66
N TYR A 133 1.24 40.08 5.00
CA TYR A 133 2.37 40.05 4.06
C TYR A 133 2.83 38.63 3.70
N LEU A 134 2.80 37.68 4.64
CA LEU A 134 3.20 36.30 4.35
C LEU A 134 2.19 35.54 3.50
N VAL A 135 0.90 35.81 3.68
CA VAL A 135 -0.16 35.17 2.88
C VAL A 135 -0.16 35.72 1.45
N VAL A 136 0.09 37.03 1.25
CA VAL A 136 0.23 37.62 -0.10
C VAL A 136 1.48 37.09 -0.81
N PHE A 137 2.62 36.95 -0.10
CA PHE A 137 3.87 36.45 -0.71
C PHE A 137 3.81 34.96 -1.10
N GLY A 138 3.09 34.15 -0.32
CA GLY A 138 2.93 32.71 -0.60
C GLY A 138 2.04 32.42 -1.82
N ILE A 139 1.01 33.23 -2.06
CA ILE A 139 0.09 33.05 -3.20
C ILE A 139 0.73 33.53 -4.52
N VAL A 140 1.60 34.55 -4.48
CA VAL A 140 2.28 35.06 -5.69
C VAL A 140 3.33 34.09 -6.26
N LEU A 141 3.91 33.20 -5.45
CA LEU A 141 4.87 32.19 -5.94
C LEU A 141 4.20 30.96 -6.58
N THR A 142 2.89 30.76 -6.41
CA THR A 142 2.18 29.61 -7.00
C THR A 142 1.53 29.89 -8.35
N ASP A 143 1.62 31.11 -8.90
CA ASP A 143 1.02 31.44 -10.20
C ASP A 143 2.03 31.84 -11.29
N SER A 144 3.34 31.85 -10.99
CA SER A 144 4.40 32.09 -11.99
C SER A 144 5.19 30.82 -12.34
N TRP A 145 4.51 29.68 -12.38
CA TRP A 145 4.89 28.52 -13.21
C TRP A 145 3.76 28.21 -14.19
N SER A 146 3.28 29.25 -14.88
CA SER A 146 2.30 29.13 -15.97
C SER A 146 2.45 30.33 -16.92
N SER A 147 3.58 30.40 -17.63
CA SER A 147 3.75 31.00 -18.98
C SER A 147 5.25 31.21 -19.25
N GLY A 148 5.89 30.27 -19.95
CA GLY A 148 7.28 30.36 -20.38
C GLY A 148 7.89 29.00 -20.66
#